data_AF-A0A972DZ82-F1
#
_entry.id   AF-A0A972DZ82-F1
#
_cell.length_a   1.000
_cell.length_b   1.000
_cell.length_c   1.000
_cell.angle_alpha   90.00
_cell.angle_beta   90.00
_cell.angle_gamma   90.00
#
_symmetry.space_group_name_H-M   'P 1'
#
loop_
_entity.id
_entity.type
_entity.pdbx_description
1 polymer ?
#
loop_
_entity_poly.entity_id
_entity_poly.type
_entity_poly.pdbx_seq_one_letter_code
_entity_poly.pdbx_strand_id
1 'polypeptide(L)'
;MDSPSQRTKQDTTPQARRIQCEIYRRMGPARKLELVFATYHMGRQLAMVGIRLQNPHASAEEVWHLWARRHLGADSYDRAYGVMSYE
;
A
#
# COMPACT_ATOMS: atom_id res chain seq x y z
N MET A 1 23.76 -33.83 -8.54
CA MET A 1 22.80 -33.95 -7.44
C MET A 1 21.85 -32.78 -7.58
N ASP A 2 20.77 -32.97 -8.35
CA ASP A 2 19.76 -31.93 -8.54
C ASP A 2 19.00 -31.75 -7.23
N SER A 3 19.24 -30.63 -6.55
CA SER A 3 18.44 -30.26 -5.39
C SER A 3 17.01 -30.02 -5.86
N PRO A 4 15.99 -30.70 -5.30
CA PRO A 4 14.62 -30.47 -5.73
C PRO A 4 14.27 -29.02 -5.40
N SER A 5 13.97 -28.24 -6.44
CA SER A 5 13.60 -26.84 -6.28
C SER A 5 12.52 -26.77 -5.20
N GLN A 6 12.77 -26.03 -4.12
CA GLN A 6 11.75 -25.71 -3.12
C GLN A 6 10.61 -25.04 -3.87
N ARG A 7 9.59 -25.82 -4.25
CA ARG A 7 8.29 -25.29 -4.66
C ARG A 7 7.86 -24.44 -3.49
N THR A 8 7.94 -23.12 -3.67
CA THR A 8 7.38 -22.11 -2.77
C THR A 8 5.99 -22.62 -2.41
N LYS A 9 5.78 -23.03 -1.14
CA LYS A 9 4.44 -23.35 -0.66
C LYS A 9 3.66 -22.06 -0.79
N GLN A 10 2.91 -21.91 -1.86
CA GLN A 10 2.01 -20.78 -2.02
C GLN A 10 0.88 -21.04 -1.02
N ASP A 11 0.74 -20.16 -0.03
CA ASP A 11 -0.40 -20.17 0.92
C ASP A 11 -1.75 -20.08 0.18
N THR A 12 -1.70 -19.70 -1.10
CA THR A 12 -2.81 -19.79 -2.04
C THR A 12 -2.71 -21.06 -2.88
N THR A 13 -3.69 -21.97 -2.73
CA THR A 13 -3.76 -23.18 -3.56
C THR A 13 -4.06 -22.83 -5.03
N PRO A 14 -3.69 -23.70 -6.00
CA PRO A 14 -4.02 -23.47 -7.42
C PRO A 14 -5.54 -23.32 -7.66
N GLN A 15 -6.36 -24.02 -6.90
CA GLN A 15 -7.82 -23.91 -6.94
C GLN A 15 -8.29 -22.53 -6.45
N ALA A 16 -7.79 -22.06 -5.31
CA ALA A 16 -8.14 -20.75 -4.78
C ALA A 16 -7.77 -19.63 -5.76
N ARG A 17 -6.57 -19.70 -6.36
CA ARG A 17 -6.13 -18.77 -7.39
C ARG A 17 -7.05 -18.78 -8.62
N ARG A 18 -7.48 -19.96 -9.08
CA ARG A 18 -8.41 -20.09 -10.22
C ARG A 18 -9.75 -19.40 -9.91
N ILE A 19 -10.33 -19.67 -8.75
CA ILE A 19 -11.59 -19.06 -8.31
C ILE A 19 -11.45 -17.54 -8.22
N GLN A 20 -10.36 -17.05 -7.63
CA GLN A 20 -10.08 -15.61 -7.54
C GLN A 20 -10.02 -14.95 -8.92
N CYS A 21 -9.32 -15.57 -9.89
CA CYS A 21 -9.28 -15.07 -11.26
C CYS A 21 -10.66 -15.05 -11.94
N GLU A 22 -11.49 -16.08 -11.72
CA GLU A 22 -12.85 -16.12 -12.26
C GLU A 22 -13.74 -15.01 -11.68
N ILE A 23 -13.64 -14.75 -10.38
CA ILE A 23 -14.33 -13.62 -9.71
C ILE A 23 -13.92 -12.30 -10.36
N TYR A 24 -12.62 -12.05 -10.50
CA TYR A 24 -12.15 -10.81 -11.15
C TYR A 24 -12.53 -10.74 -12.63
N ARG A 25 -12.58 -11.84 -13.37
CA ARG A 25 -13.01 -11.82 -14.78
C ARG A 25 -14.48 -11.44 -14.94
N ARG A 26 -15.34 -11.90 -14.03
CA ARG A 26 -16.78 -11.60 -14.03
C ARG A 26 -17.11 -10.19 -13.50
N MET A 27 -16.17 -9.57 -12.79
CA MET A 27 -16.35 -8.24 -12.22
C MET A 27 -16.31 -7.15 -13.29
N GLY A 28 -17.31 -6.27 -13.28
CA GLY A 28 -17.34 -5.08 -14.13
C GLY A 28 -16.20 -4.10 -13.84
N PRO A 29 -15.82 -3.26 -14.82
CA PRO A 29 -14.67 -2.35 -14.69
C PRO A 29 -14.81 -1.34 -13.55
N ALA A 30 -16.00 -0.78 -13.33
CA ALA A 30 -16.25 0.15 -12.22
C ALA A 30 -15.96 -0.50 -10.86
N ARG A 31 -16.47 -1.72 -10.65
CA ARG A 31 -16.25 -2.46 -9.40
C ARG A 31 -14.78 -2.82 -9.18
N LYS A 32 -14.02 -3.07 -10.26
CA LYS A 32 -12.56 -3.26 -10.15
C LYS A 32 -11.86 -1.99 -9.67
N LEU A 33 -12.21 -0.84 -10.23
CA LEU A 33 -11.65 0.45 -9.82
C LEU A 33 -11.96 0.77 -8.36
N GLU A 34 -13.18 0.50 -7.91
CA GLU A 34 -13.55 0.62 -6.49
C GLU A 34 -12.62 -0.22 -5.59
N LEU A 35 -12.36 -1.47 -5.94
CA LEU A 35 -11.46 -2.33 -5.18
C LEU A 35 -10.02 -1.83 -5.17
N VAL A 36 -9.54 -1.28 -6.29
CA VAL A 36 -8.21 -0.67 -6.37
C VAL A 36 -8.12 0.51 -5.40
N PHE A 37 -9.09 1.43 -5.41
CA PHE A 37 -9.10 2.57 -4.49
C PHE A 37 -9.23 2.15 -3.02
N ALA A 38 -10.11 1.18 -2.73
CA ALA A 38 -10.23 0.63 -1.37
C ALA A 38 -8.92 0.03 -0.88
N THR A 39 -8.23 -0.73 -1.74
CA THR A 39 -6.92 -1.33 -1.43
C THR A 39 -5.85 -0.25 -1.21
N TYR A 40 -5.85 0.81 -2.02
CA TYR A 40 -4.94 1.94 -1.84
C TYR A 40 -5.17 2.65 -0.50
N HIS A 41 -6.42 2.91 -0.13
CA HIS A 41 -6.75 3.50 1.17
C HIS A 41 -6.28 2.64 2.35
N MET A 42 -6.53 1.33 2.28
CA MET A 42 -6.08 0.38 3.30
C MET A 42 -4.54 0.35 3.39
N GLY A 43 -3.84 0.30 2.25
CA GLY A 43 -2.38 0.34 2.21
C GLY A 43 -1.80 1.60 2.85
N ARG A 44 -2.39 2.77 2.57
CA ARG A 44 -2.01 4.03 3.23
C ARG A 44 -2.19 3.97 4.74
N GLN A 45 -3.33 3.45 5.21
CA GLN A 45 -3.59 3.33 6.65
C GLN A 45 -2.55 2.44 7.34
N LEU A 46 -2.21 1.30 6.74
CA LEU A 46 -1.16 0.41 7.25
C LEU A 46 0.20 1.12 7.32
N ALA A 47 0.57 1.88 6.29
CA ALA A 47 1.81 2.65 6.29
C ALA A 47 1.84 3.72 7.39
N MET A 48 0.72 4.44 7.57
CA MET A 48 0.57 5.46 8.62
C MET A 48 0.68 4.85 10.03
N VAL A 49 0.08 3.67 10.26
CA VAL A 49 0.22 2.94 11.53
C VAL A 49 1.67 2.56 11.77
N GLY A 50 2.37 2.04 10.76
CA GLY A 50 3.80 1.73 10.87
C GLY A 50 4.66 2.94 11.22
N ILE A 51 4.36 4.11 10.64
CA ILE A 51 5.05 5.37 10.97
C ILE A 51 4.76 5.78 12.42
N ARG A 52 3.52 5.66 12.88
CA ARG A 52 3.13 5.98 14.26
C ARG A 52 3.80 5.08 15.28
N LEU A 53 3.96 3.78 14.97
CA LEU A 53 4.70 2.84 15.82
C LEU A 53 6.18 3.23 15.96
N GLN A 54 6.78 3.77 14.89
CA GLN A 54 8.17 4.25 14.90
C GLN A 54 8.32 5.64 15.54
N ASN A 55 7.25 6.42 15.63
CA ASN A 55 7.23 7.78 16.17
C ASN A 55 6.06 7.95 17.15
N PRO A 56 6.13 7.36 18.36
CA PRO A 56 4.99 7.29 19.28
C PRO A 56 4.44 8.64 19.73
N HIS A 57 5.28 9.67 19.73
CA HIS A 57 4.93 11.03 20.15
C HIS A 57 4.52 11.95 19.00
N ALA A 58 4.61 11.49 17.74
CA ALA A 58 4.21 12.28 16.59
C ALA A 58 2.69 12.51 16.60
N SER A 59 2.30 13.75 16.35
CA SER A 59 0.93 14.16 16.06
C SER A 59 0.43 13.54 14.75
N ALA A 60 -0.88 13.59 14.54
CA ALA A 60 -1.48 13.09 13.30
C ALA A 60 -0.96 13.82 12.04
N GLU A 61 -0.69 15.13 12.17
CA GLU A 61 -0.14 15.97 11.11
C GLU A 61 1.31 15.59 10.79
N GLU A 62 2.16 15.42 11.81
CA GLU A 62 3.53 14.97 11.61
C GLU A 62 3.58 13.57 10.96
N VAL A 63 2.73 12.64 11.39
CA VAL A 63 2.62 11.31 10.77
C VAL A 63 2.19 11.44 9.30
N TRP A 64 1.25 12.34 8.99
CA TRP A 64 0.84 12.61 7.62
C TRP A 64 1.99 13.14 6.76
N HIS A 65 2.75 14.13 7.25
CA HIS A 65 3.88 14.70 6.53
C HIS A 65 5.03 13.69 6.34
N LEU A 66 5.30 12.86 7.35
CA LEU A 66 6.25 11.76 7.25
C LEU A 66 5.83 10.74 6.19
N TRP A 67 4.55 10.36 6.14
CA TRP A 67 4.03 9.48 5.10
C TRP A 67 4.10 10.14 3.71
N ALA A 68 3.64 11.38 3.60
CA ALA A 68 3.60 12.11 2.33
C ALA A 68 5.01 12.27 1.74
N ARG A 69 6.02 12.61 2.56
CA ARG A 69 7.41 12.73 2.10
C ARG A 69 7.98 11.40 1.62
N ARG A 70 7.66 10.29 2.31
CA ARG A 70 8.08 8.93 1.89
C ARG A 70 7.35 8.47 0.62
N HIS A 71 6.07 8.80 0.48
CA HIS A 71 5.23 8.35 -0.63
C HIS A 71 5.49 9.13 -1.92
N LEU A 72 5.62 10.45 -1.82
CA LEU A 72 5.82 11.34 -2.97
C LEU A 72 7.29 11.45 -3.39
N GLY A 73 8.21 11.20 -2.45
CA GLY A 73 9.62 11.57 -2.59
C GLY A 73 9.86 13.06 -2.27
N ALA A 74 11.11 13.43 -2.02
CA ALA A 74 11.49 14.77 -1.59
C ALA A 74 11.02 15.86 -2.57
N ASP A 75 11.36 15.76 -3.85
CA ASP A 75 11.06 16.80 -4.84
C ASP A 75 9.56 17.07 -5.02
N SER A 76 8.73 16.01 -4.99
CA SER A 76 7.28 16.12 -5.15
C SER A 76 6.63 16.59 -3.86
N TYR A 77 7.17 16.19 -2.71
CA TYR A 77 6.74 16.65 -1.41
C TYR A 77 7.03 18.15 -1.24
N ASP A 78 8.24 18.60 -1.54
CA ASP A 78 8.64 20.00 -1.41
C ASP A 78 7.83 20.88 -2.37
N ARG A 79 7.50 20.40 -3.57
CA ARG A 79 6.58 21.11 -4.48
C ARG A 79 5.15 21.22 -3.95
N ALA A 80 4.66 20.21 -3.23
CA ALA A 80 3.30 20.18 -2.70
C ALA A 80 3.16 20.88 -1.34
N TYR A 81 4.20 20.83 -0.49
CA TYR A 81 4.15 21.23 0.92
C TYR A 81 5.23 22.26 1.31
N GLY A 82 6.27 22.48 0.50
CA GLY A 82 7.43 23.33 0.83
C GLY A 82 7.14 24.83 0.97
N VAL A 83 5.90 25.27 0.72
CA VAL A 83 5.44 26.62 1.04
C VAL A 83 5.07 26.77 2.52
N MET A 84 4.89 25.67 3.27
CA MET A 84 4.49 25.68 4.69
C MET A 84 5.66 25.74 5.69
N SER A 85 6.91 25.85 5.23
CA SER A 85 8.11 25.90 6.10
C SER A 85 8.75 27.29 6.20
N TYR A 86 7.95 28.36 6.15
CA TYR A 86 8.46 29.72 6.35
C TYR A 86 7.61 30.48 7.39
N GLU A 87 7.85 30.17 8.67
CA GLU A 87 7.75 31.11 9.81
C GLU A 87 8.88 30.82 10.80
#